data_AF-A0A925NZA8-F1
#
_entry.id   AF-A0A925NZA8-F1
#
_cell.length_a   1.000
_cell.length_b   1.000
_cell.length_c   1.000
_cell.angle_alpha   90.00
_cell.angle_beta   90.00
_cell.angle_gamma   90.00
#
_symmetry.space_group_name_H-M   'P 1'
#
loop_
_entity.id
_entity.type
_entity.pdbx_description
1 polymer ?
#
loop_
_entity_poly.entity_id
_entity_poly.type
_entity_poly.pdbx_seq_one_letter_code
_entity_poly.pdbx_strand_id
1 'polypeptide(L)'
;MERRNFLKSTAAMAAVTVTGSSMAAGNPPVDDKEFYEWRAYQLTGGGEKNTLKSYLTTALMPLFKKMNIKLGVFEELDNEEPPKVYTLFVYPSSQVYFQLIKELSADKDYLTAAKSYFELPA
;
A
#
# COMPACT_ATOMS: atom_id res chain seq x y z
N MET A 1 -2.54 -33.93 -24.62
CA MET A 1 -1.24 -33.53 -24.06
C MET A 1 -0.30 -33.25 -25.23
N GLU A 2 0.12 -32.00 -25.42
CA GLU A 2 1.16 -31.60 -26.39
C GLU A 2 1.94 -30.42 -25.78
N ARG A 3 2.82 -30.71 -24.82
CA ARG A 3 3.71 -29.73 -24.17
C ARG A 3 5.14 -30.20 -24.33
N ARG A 4 5.70 -30.26 -25.55
CA ARG A 4 7.10 -30.70 -25.73
C ARG A 4 7.74 -30.41 -27.10
N ASN A 5 7.47 -29.26 -27.72
CA ASN A 5 8.19 -28.85 -28.95
C ASN A 5 8.90 -27.49 -28.89
N PHE A 6 8.99 -26.82 -27.73
CA PHE A 6 9.55 -25.46 -27.67
C PHE A 6 11.04 -25.34 -27.31
N LEU A 7 11.75 -26.44 -27.04
CA LEU A 7 13.14 -26.40 -26.55
C LEU A 7 14.19 -26.92 -27.54
N LYS A 8 13.87 -27.04 -28.83
CA LYS A 8 14.82 -27.56 -29.84
C LYS A 8 15.48 -26.51 -30.73
N SER A 9 15.26 -25.21 -30.52
CA SER A 9 15.66 -24.18 -31.50
C SER A 9 16.54 -23.04 -30.96
N THR A 10 17.45 -23.33 -30.03
CA THR A 10 18.52 -22.38 -29.68
C THR A 10 19.84 -23.11 -29.47
N ALA A 11 20.41 -23.59 -30.57
CA ALA A 11 21.83 -23.90 -30.64
C ALA A 11 22.45 -23.17 -31.83
N ALA A 12 23.39 -22.29 -31.50
CA ALA A 12 24.40 -21.66 -32.36
C ALA A 12 23.95 -20.58 -33.35
N MET A 13 24.32 -19.32 -33.07
CA MET A 13 25.04 -18.38 -33.97
C MET A 13 25.63 -17.28 -33.05
N ALA A 14 26.92 -17.31 -32.73
CA ALA A 14 28.05 -16.75 -33.50
C ALA A 14 28.56 -15.48 -32.78
N ALA A 15 29.85 -15.49 -32.42
CA ALA A 15 30.53 -14.38 -31.77
C ALA A 15 30.51 -13.14 -32.70
N VAL A 16 29.82 -12.09 -32.27
CA VAL A 16 29.95 -10.74 -32.85
C VAL A 16 30.65 -9.89 -31.80
N THR A 17 31.90 -9.54 -32.04
CA THR A 17 32.59 -8.48 -31.32
C THR A 17 31.93 -7.14 -31.67
N VAL A 18 30.97 -6.70 -30.86
CA VAL A 18 30.40 -5.35 -30.94
C VAL A 18 31.25 -4.42 -30.10
N THR A 19 32.16 -3.70 -30.76
CA THR A 19 32.67 -2.43 -30.25
C THR A 19 31.52 -1.43 -30.18
N GLY A 20 31.28 -0.87 -28.99
CA GLY A 20 30.57 0.40 -28.82
C GLY A 20 29.05 0.32 -28.94
N SER A 21 28.40 0.01 -27.82
CA SER A 21 27.30 0.79 -27.25
C SER A 21 26.89 0.07 -25.98
N SER A 22 27.31 0.58 -24.83
CA SER A 22 26.60 0.31 -23.59
C SER A 22 25.17 0.78 -23.82
N MET A 23 24.27 -0.16 -24.11
CA MET A 23 22.85 0.07 -23.92
C MET A 23 22.71 0.29 -22.42
N ALA A 24 22.82 1.55 -21.98
CA ALA A 24 22.22 1.94 -20.73
C ALA A 24 20.76 1.54 -20.89
N ALA A 25 20.37 0.44 -20.25
CA ALA A 25 19.00 0.17 -19.94
C ALA A 25 18.56 1.33 -19.07
N GLY A 26 18.20 2.45 -19.70
CA GLY A 26 17.52 3.54 -19.03
C GLY A 26 16.29 2.89 -18.43
N ASN A 27 16.22 2.89 -17.10
CA ASN A 27 15.00 2.44 -16.43
C ASN A 27 13.85 3.17 -17.13
N PRO A 28 12.83 2.43 -17.61
CA PRO A 28 11.67 3.08 -18.19
C PRO A 28 11.17 4.12 -17.18
N PRO A 29 10.72 5.31 -17.63
CA PRO A 29 10.21 6.32 -16.73
C PRO A 29 9.19 5.66 -15.80
N VAL A 30 9.43 5.78 -14.49
CA VAL A 30 8.49 5.31 -13.48
C VAL A 30 7.27 6.19 -13.64
N ASP A 31 6.26 5.65 -14.28
CA ASP A 31 4.97 6.30 -14.43
C ASP A 31 4.38 6.38 -13.01
N ASP A 32 4.28 7.60 -12.46
CA ASP A 32 3.70 7.87 -11.14
C ASP A 32 2.20 7.62 -11.20
N LYS A 33 1.85 6.33 -11.25
CA LYS A 33 0.48 5.85 -11.20
C LYS A 33 0.02 5.80 -9.76
N GLU A 34 -1.20 6.26 -9.54
CA GLU A 34 -1.85 6.11 -8.26
C GLU A 34 -1.88 4.63 -7.85
N PHE A 35 -1.55 4.37 -6.59
CA PHE A 35 -1.65 3.06 -5.98
C PHE A 35 -2.87 3.07 -5.05
N TYR A 36 -3.75 2.09 -5.23
CA TYR A 36 -5.02 1.98 -4.49
C TYR A 36 -4.95 0.79 -3.55
N GLU A 37 -5.19 1.03 -2.27
CA GLU A 37 -5.26 -0.03 -1.26
C GLU A 37 -6.66 -0.07 -0.65
N TRP A 38 -7.32 -1.22 -0.78
CA TRP A 38 -8.58 -1.50 -0.11
C TRP A 38 -8.34 -2.38 1.11
N ARG A 39 -8.83 -1.95 2.27
CA ARG A 39 -8.80 -2.75 3.50
C ARG A 39 -10.21 -2.98 4.03
N ALA A 40 -10.43 -4.19 4.53
CA ALA A 40 -11.63 -4.57 5.27
C ALA A 40 -11.23 -4.94 6.70
N TYR A 41 -11.81 -4.25 7.68
CA TYR A 41 -11.62 -4.49 9.10
C TYR A 41 -12.88 -5.14 9.66
N GLN A 42 -12.74 -6.33 10.23
CA GLN A 42 -13.78 -6.98 11.03
C GLN A 42 -13.44 -6.74 12.50
N LEU A 43 -14.29 -5.99 13.21
CA LEU A 43 -14.02 -5.60 14.59
C LEU A 43 -14.52 -6.69 15.55
N THR A 44 -13.68 -7.13 16.49
CA THR A 44 -14.00 -8.17 17.47
C THR A 44 -14.38 -7.57 18.83
N GLY A 45 -15.09 -8.33 19.67
CA GLY A 45 -15.18 -8.10 21.12
C GLY A 45 -15.84 -6.78 21.55
N GLY A 46 -16.79 -6.25 20.78
CA GLY A 46 -17.38 -4.94 21.04
C GLY A 46 -16.50 -3.77 20.62
N GLY A 47 -15.47 -4.02 19.79
CA GLY A 47 -14.58 -3.01 19.23
C GLY A 47 -15.35 -1.81 18.70
N GLU A 48 -15.22 -0.68 19.38
CA GLU A 48 -16.00 0.50 19.04
C GLU A 48 -15.53 1.03 17.68
N LYS A 49 -16.45 1.05 16.70
CA LYS A 49 -16.26 1.75 15.41
C LYS A 49 -15.69 3.16 15.63
N ASN A 50 -16.08 3.81 16.73
CA ASN A 50 -15.59 5.13 17.14
C ASN A 50 -14.09 5.17 17.43
N THR A 51 -13.52 4.12 18.03
CA THR A 51 -12.09 4.05 18.34
C THR A 51 -11.26 3.98 17.07
N LEU A 52 -11.62 3.09 16.13
CA LEU A 52 -10.97 3.01 14.82
C LEU A 52 -11.16 4.31 14.02
N LYS A 53 -12.39 4.85 14.00
CA LYS A 53 -12.69 6.13 13.33
C LYS A 53 -11.86 7.28 13.92
N SER A 54 -11.71 7.34 15.24
CA SER A 54 -10.90 8.34 15.92
C SER A 54 -9.44 8.22 15.52
N TYR A 55 -8.87 7.01 15.52
CA TYR A 55 -7.50 6.78 15.05
C TYR A 55 -7.30 7.19 13.57
N LEU A 56 -8.20 6.79 12.68
CA LEU A 56 -8.14 7.15 11.26
C LEU A 56 -8.18 8.67 11.04
N THR A 57 -9.00 9.39 11.80
CA THR A 57 -9.23 10.84 11.61
C THR A 57 -8.24 11.73 12.36
N THR A 58 -7.86 11.35 13.58
CA THR A 58 -7.04 12.20 14.47
C THR A 58 -5.55 11.89 14.37
N ALA A 59 -5.16 10.64 14.09
CA ALA A 59 -3.77 10.24 14.00
C ALA A 59 -3.30 10.10 12.54
N LEU A 60 -4.00 9.29 11.72
CA LEU A 60 -3.57 8.98 10.36
C LEU A 60 -3.79 10.14 9.37
N MET A 61 -4.97 10.75 9.37
CA MET A 61 -5.33 11.77 8.38
C MET A 61 -4.39 12.99 8.36
N PRO A 62 -3.88 13.50 9.50
CA PRO A 62 -2.86 14.55 9.50
C PRO A 62 -1.57 14.15 8.77
N LEU A 63 -1.06 12.94 9.02
CA LEU A 63 0.14 12.42 8.34
C LEU A 63 -0.13 12.25 6.82
N PHE A 64 -1.29 11.72 6.47
CA PHE A 64 -1.69 11.53 5.07
C PHE A 64 -1.78 12.85 4.30
N LYS A 65 -2.28 13.90 4.95
CA LYS A 65 -2.32 15.25 4.36
C LYS A 65 -0.92 15.76 4.03
N LYS A 66 0.09 15.48 4.87
CA LYS A 66 1.51 15.84 4.59
C LYS A 66 2.03 15.11 3.33
N MET A 67 1.56 13.89 3.08
CA MET A 67 2.01 13.01 1.99
C MET A 67 1.10 12.99 0.76
N ASN A 68 0.07 13.85 0.71
CA ASN A 68 -0.94 13.88 -0.35
C ASN A 68 -1.69 12.54 -0.57
N ILE A 69 -1.89 11.78 0.50
CA ILE A 69 -2.64 10.52 0.49
C ILE A 69 -4.11 10.82 0.77
N LYS A 70 -5.02 10.23 -0.01
CA LYS A 70 -6.46 10.37 0.22
C LYS A 70 -6.99 9.13 0.95
N LEU A 71 -7.94 9.33 1.87
CA LEU A 71 -8.56 8.28 2.65
C LEU A 71 -10.09 8.37 2.53
N GLY A 72 -10.72 7.29 2.09
CA GLY A 72 -12.16 7.05 2.22
C GLY A 72 -12.43 6.01 3.31
N VAL A 73 -13.45 6.22 4.14
CA VAL A 73 -13.88 5.29 5.18
C VAL A 73 -15.37 5.00 4.97
N PHE A 74 -15.74 3.72 4.98
CA PHE A 74 -17.08 3.24 4.73
C PHE A 74 -17.49 2.27 5.83
N GLU A 75 -18.76 2.32 6.21
CA GLU A 75 -19.37 1.40 7.16
C GLU A 75 -20.59 0.73 6.54
N GLU A 76 -20.91 -0.48 6.99
CA GLU A 76 -22.14 -1.17 6.60
C GLU A 76 -23.33 -0.41 7.20
N LEU A 77 -24.38 -0.19 6.39
CA LEU A 77 -25.62 0.45 6.84
C LEU A 77 -26.38 -0.42 7.84
N ASP A 78 -26.24 -1.73 7.68
CA ASP A 78 -26.86 -2.72 8.54
C ASP A 78 -26.00 -2.94 9.80
N ASN A 79 -26.65 -3.17 10.93
CA ASN A 79 -25.97 -3.45 12.21
C ASN A 79 -25.61 -4.93 12.35
N GLU A 80 -25.04 -5.53 11.30
CA GLU A 80 -24.56 -6.91 11.37
C GLU A 80 -23.37 -7.04 12.33
N GLU A 81 -23.42 -8.08 13.17
CA GLU A 81 -22.32 -8.43 14.06
C GLU A 81 -21.51 -9.61 13.49
N PRO A 82 -20.16 -9.54 13.51
CA PRO A 82 -19.34 -8.44 14.00
C PRO A 82 -19.27 -7.24 13.03
N PRO A 83 -19.21 -6.00 13.55
CA PRO A 83 -19.23 -4.81 12.70
C PRO A 83 -18.01 -4.73 11.78
N LYS A 84 -18.24 -4.34 10.52
CA LYS A 84 -17.18 -4.14 9.52
C LYS A 84 -16.97 -2.67 9.17
N VAL A 85 -15.70 -2.31 8.96
CA VAL A 85 -15.27 -1.00 8.44
C VAL A 85 -14.40 -1.23 7.23
N TYR A 86 -14.66 -0.50 6.15
CA TYR A 86 -13.86 -0.56 4.93
C TYR A 86 -13.13 0.76 4.73
N THR A 87 -11.89 0.70 4.24
CA THR A 87 -11.11 1.89 3.94
C THR A 87 -10.46 1.80 2.57
N LEU A 88 -10.51 2.90 1.83
CA LEU A 88 -9.80 3.08 0.57
C LEU A 88 -8.69 4.12 0.77
N PHE A 89 -7.44 3.68 0.61
CA PHE A 89 -6.29 4.57 0.54
C PHE A 89 -5.93 4.79 -0.92
N VAL A 90 -5.72 6.05 -1.29
CA VAL A 90 -5.23 6.43 -2.62
C VAL A 90 -3.90 7.15 -2.45
N TYR A 91 -2.85 6.48 -2.87
CA TYR A 91 -1.48 6.96 -2.83
C TYR A 91 -1.13 7.57 -4.19
N PRO A 92 -0.45 8.73 -4.25
CA PRO A 92 0.00 9.32 -5.51
C PRO A 92 0.90 8.40 -6.33
N SER A 93 1.72 7.59 -5.66
CA SER A 93 2.54 6.54 -6.28
C SER A 93 2.87 5.42 -5.30
N SER A 94 3.36 4.29 -5.82
CA SER A 94 3.81 3.17 -4.99
C SER A 94 4.95 3.54 -4.03
N GLN A 95 5.79 4.49 -4.41
CA GLN A 95 6.89 4.99 -3.59
C GLN A 95 6.37 5.71 -2.35
N VAL A 96 5.27 6.46 -2.46
CA VAL A 96 4.62 7.12 -1.32
C VAL A 96 4.13 6.10 -0.30
N TYR A 97 3.61 4.95 -0.73
CA TYR A 97 3.22 3.85 0.18
C TYR A 97 4.43 3.37 1.02
N PHE A 98 5.58 3.12 0.38
CA PHE A 98 6.78 2.69 1.11
C PHE A 98 7.36 3.77 2.02
N GLN A 99 7.24 5.04 1.64
CA GLN A 99 7.60 6.17 2.52
C GLN A 99 6.66 6.22 3.72
N LEU A 100 5.35 6.03 3.52
CA LEU A 100 4.38 6.04 4.60
C LEU A 100 4.72 4.98 5.65
N ILE A 101 5.09 3.76 5.25
CA ILE A 101 5.48 2.70 6.19
C ILE A 101 6.61 3.17 7.13
N LYS A 102 7.57 3.94 6.63
CA LYS A 102 8.66 4.50 7.43
C LYS A 102 8.14 5.61 8.35
N GLU A 103 7.35 6.54 7.81
CA GLU A 103 6.79 7.66 8.57
C GLU A 103 5.89 7.21 9.72
N LEU A 104 5.12 6.13 9.56
CA LEU A 104 4.31 5.54 10.64
C LEU A 104 5.16 5.11 11.87
N SER A 105 6.47 4.94 11.72
CA SER A 105 7.37 4.63 12.83
C SER A 105 8.24 5.82 13.29
N ALA A 106 8.22 6.94 12.56
CA ALA A 106 9.16 8.04 12.75
C ALA A 106 8.48 9.40 13.02
N ASP A 107 7.28 9.65 12.49
CA ASP A 107 6.56 10.91 12.68
C ASP A 107 6.05 11.02 14.12
N LYS A 108 6.63 11.97 14.87
CA LYS A 108 6.33 12.16 16.29
C LYS A 108 4.90 12.62 16.55
N ASP A 109 4.32 13.40 15.63
CA ASP A 109 2.95 13.90 15.78
C ASP A 109 1.97 12.73 15.65
N TYR A 110 2.18 11.88 14.63
CA TYR A 110 1.43 10.66 14.42
C TYR A 110 1.55 9.71 15.61
N LEU A 111 2.78 9.41 16.07
CA LEU A 111 2.98 8.50 17.20
C LEU A 111 2.32 9.01 18.47
N THR A 112 2.35 10.33 18.71
CA THR A 112 1.68 10.95 19.86
C THR A 112 0.15 10.84 19.74
N ALA A 113 -0.41 11.14 18.56
CA ALA A 113 -1.84 11.09 18.32
C ALA A 113 -2.39 9.65 18.30
N ALA A 114 -1.59 8.67 17.86
CA ALA A 114 -1.97 7.26 17.79
C ALA A 114 -1.84 6.52 19.13
N LYS A 115 -1.22 7.12 20.14
CA LYS A 115 -0.87 6.47 21.40
C LYS A 115 -2.06 5.76 22.06
N SER A 116 -3.19 6.45 22.19
CA SER A 116 -4.39 5.91 22.84
C SER A 116 -4.97 4.70 22.11
N TYR A 117 -4.77 4.62 20.78
CA TYR A 117 -5.19 3.47 19.99
C TYR A 117 -4.27 2.27 20.19
N PHE A 118 -2.96 2.49 20.31
CA PHE A 118 -1.98 1.41 20.51
C PHE A 118 -1.95 0.86 21.93
N GLU A 119 -2.44 1.63 22.91
CA GLU A 119 -2.51 1.22 24.32
C GLU A 119 -3.86 0.57 24.69
N LEU A 120 -4.71 0.25 23.71
CA LEU A 120 -5.96 -0.47 23.97
C LEU A 120 -5.70 -1.85 24.57
N PRO A 121 -6.53 -2.31 25.53
CA PRO A 121 -6.43 -3.66 26.05
C PRO A 121 -6.70 -4.70 24.95
N ALA A 122 -5.98 -5.82 25.02
CA ALA A 122 -6.12 -6.96 24.12
C ALA A 122 -7.36 -7.80 24.40
#